data_AF-B2YJD9-F1
#
_entry.id   AF-B2YJD9-F1
#
_cell.length_a   1.000
_cell.length_b   1.000
_cell.length_c   1.000
_cell.angle_alpha   90.00
_cell.angle_beta   90.00
_cell.angle_gamma   90.00
#
_symmetry.space_group_name_H-M   'P 1'
#
loop_
_entity.id
_entity.type
_entity.pdbx_description
1 polymer ?
#
loop_
_entity_poly.entity_id
_entity_poly.type
_entity_poly.pdbx_seq_one_letter_code
_entity_poly.pdbx_strand_id
1 'polypeptide(L)'
;AVVLGQALVTEGLKNVTAGANPMIVKRGLDKAVERVTEELKKNSKPVDSREQIAAVAAISAADPEVGETIAEVMDKVGKDGVITVEEGQSLGLEKEYTEGMQFDRGYISAYFVTNPDRMEAVPENPAILITDKKISSTQELLPALEKAVQLGRPLFFVAEDVDGEALATLVANKLKGTISVLAV
;
A
#
# COMPACT_ATOMS: atom_id res chain seq x y z
N ALA A 1 10.11 13.81 5.50
CA ALA A 1 10.96 13.79 4.29
C ALA A 1 11.05 15.16 3.61
N VAL A 2 9.91 15.82 3.31
CA VAL A 2 9.86 17.08 2.54
C VAL A 2 10.71 18.21 3.11
N VAL A 3 10.64 18.48 4.43
CA VAL A 3 11.44 19.53 5.10
C VAL A 3 12.95 19.27 5.01
N LEU A 4 13.38 18.02 5.22
CA LEU A 4 14.79 17.64 5.08
C LEU A 4 15.25 17.75 3.63
N GLY A 5 14.42 17.32 2.68
CA GLY A 5 14.70 17.47 1.24
C GLY A 5 14.89 18.92 0.85
N GLN A 6 13.99 19.81 1.29
CA GLN A 6 14.14 21.25 1.09
C GLN A 6 15.46 21.77 1.66
N ALA A 7 15.76 21.47 2.93
CA ALA A 7 16.97 21.95 3.59
C ALA A 7 18.26 21.47 2.86
N LEU A 8 18.31 20.20 2.46
CA LEU A 8 19.43 19.63 1.72
C LEU A 8 19.60 20.29 0.35
N VAL A 9 18.51 20.57 -0.36
CA VAL A 9 18.55 21.27 -1.66
C VAL A 9 19.02 22.71 -1.47
N THR A 10 18.45 23.44 -0.51
CA THR A 10 18.80 24.83 -0.24
C THR A 10 20.28 24.98 0.13
N GLU A 11 20.77 24.19 1.08
CA GLU A 11 22.17 24.25 1.50
C GLU A 11 23.12 23.68 0.44
N GLY A 12 22.71 22.62 -0.28
CA GLY A 12 23.48 22.07 -1.38
C GLY A 12 23.70 23.09 -2.50
N LEU A 13 22.64 23.79 -2.93
CA LEU A 13 22.73 24.83 -3.96
C LEU A 13 23.63 25.98 -3.52
N LYS A 14 23.51 26.44 -2.27
CA LYS A 14 24.35 27.51 -1.73
C LYS A 14 25.85 27.18 -1.82
N ASN A 15 26.24 25.95 -1.44
CA ASN A 15 27.63 25.50 -1.51
C ASN A 15 28.12 25.35 -2.96
N VAL A 16 27.27 24.85 -3.86
CA VAL A 16 27.60 24.76 -5.29
C VAL A 16 27.77 26.16 -5.91
N THR A 17 26.89 27.11 -5.59
CA THR A 17 27.03 28.51 -6.07
C THR A 17 28.28 29.20 -5.54
N ALA A 18 28.80 28.78 -4.39
CA ALA A 18 30.07 29.23 -3.83
C ALA A 18 31.31 28.57 -4.48
N GLY A 19 31.12 27.73 -5.50
CA GLY A 19 32.19 27.10 -6.28
C GLY A 19 32.57 25.68 -5.83
N ALA A 20 31.84 25.08 -4.88
CA ALA A 20 32.08 23.69 -4.50
C ALA A 20 31.68 22.72 -5.63
N ASN A 21 32.46 21.65 -5.81
CA ASN A 21 32.16 20.63 -6.81
C ASN A 21 30.90 19.82 -6.39
N PRO A 22 29.81 19.83 -7.18
CA PRO A 22 28.56 19.14 -6.83
C PRO A 22 28.72 17.64 -6.56
N MET A 23 29.62 16.97 -7.28
CA MET A 23 29.86 15.54 -7.11
C MET A 23 30.54 15.22 -5.78
N ILE A 24 31.43 16.12 -5.31
CA ILE A 24 32.08 15.96 -4.01
C ILE A 24 31.08 16.22 -2.88
N VAL A 25 30.22 17.24 -3.02
CA VAL A 25 29.15 17.54 -2.05
C VAL A 25 28.20 16.36 -1.93
N LYS A 26 27.73 15.81 -3.06
CA LYS A 26 26.89 14.60 -3.06
C LYS A 26 27.58 13.45 -2.32
N ARG A 27 28.83 13.14 -2.67
CA ARG A 27 29.57 12.03 -2.03
C ARG A 27 29.74 12.25 -0.52
N GLY A 28 29.90 13.49 -0.07
CA GLY A 28 29.92 13.85 1.35
C GLY A 28 28.57 13.59 2.03
N LEU A 29 27.47 13.99 1.38
CA LEU A 29 26.11 13.73 1.86
C LEU A 29 25.81 12.23 1.95
N ASP A 30 26.17 11.45 0.93
CA ASP A 30 25.95 9.99 0.93
C ASP A 30 26.63 9.33 2.14
N LYS A 31 27.90 9.66 2.39
CA LYS A 31 28.64 9.18 3.57
C LYS A 31 28.04 9.66 4.90
N ALA A 32 27.54 10.89 4.94
CA ALA A 32 26.89 11.42 6.13
C ALA A 32 25.58 10.67 6.42
N VAL A 33 24.78 10.37 5.39
CA VAL A 33 23.55 9.58 5.50
C VAL A 33 23.86 8.16 6.01
N GLU A 34 24.88 7.50 5.46
CA GLU A 34 25.33 6.19 5.95
C GLU A 34 25.68 6.27 7.45
N ARG A 35 26.52 7.23 7.86
CA ARG A 35 26.93 7.34 9.26
C ARG A 35 25.77 7.68 10.20
N VAL A 36 24.88 8.58 9.78
CA VAL A 36 23.70 8.96 10.57
C VAL A 36 22.75 7.77 10.71
N THR A 37 22.50 7.02 9.64
CA THR A 37 21.62 5.84 9.68
C THR A 37 22.19 4.73 10.56
N GLU A 38 23.51 4.52 10.57
CA GLU A 38 24.16 3.62 11.54
C GLU A 38 23.93 4.04 12.99
N GLU A 39 24.12 5.32 13.31
CA GLU A 39 23.91 5.82 14.68
C GLU A 39 22.44 5.78 15.08
N LEU A 40 21.51 6.06 14.16
CA LEU A 40 20.08 5.91 14.40
C LEU A 40 19.71 4.45 14.72
N LYS A 41 20.30 3.48 14.01
CA LYS A 41 20.10 2.05 14.30
C LYS A 41 20.68 1.65 15.66
N LYS A 42 21.77 2.26 16.11
CA LYS A 42 22.32 1.99 17.46
C LYS A 42 21.45 2.57 18.57
N ASN A 43 20.80 3.71 18.30
CA ASN A 43 19.92 4.38 19.24
C ASN A 43 18.48 3.84 19.22
N SER A 44 18.12 3.00 18.23
CA SER A 44 16.79 2.42 18.16
C SER A 44 16.58 1.44 19.31
N LYS A 45 15.37 1.44 19.85
CA LYS A 45 14.95 0.51 20.90
C LYS A 45 13.95 -0.47 20.30
N PRO A 46 14.25 -1.77 20.30
CA PRO A 46 13.27 -2.78 19.92
C PRO A 46 12.02 -2.69 20.80
N VAL A 47 10.87 -2.92 20.18
CA VAL A 47 9.56 -2.97 20.83
C VAL A 47 9.10 -4.42 20.76
N ASP A 48 9.18 -5.11 21.89
CA ASP A 48 8.97 -6.57 21.95
C ASP A 48 7.89 -6.97 22.94
N SER A 49 7.61 -6.16 23.96
CA SER A 49 6.57 -6.44 24.93
C SER A 49 5.24 -5.82 24.54
N ARG A 50 4.16 -6.49 24.90
CA ARG A 50 2.78 -6.00 24.75
C ARG A 50 2.61 -4.59 25.34
N GLU A 51 3.20 -4.34 26.51
CA GLU A 51 3.13 -3.04 27.18
C GLU A 51 3.84 -1.94 26.38
N GLN A 52 4.97 -2.26 25.75
CA GLN A 52 5.67 -1.31 24.88
C GLN A 52 4.87 -1.04 23.59
N ILE A 53 4.25 -2.06 23.01
CA ILE A 53 3.36 -1.93 21.85
C ILE A 53 2.18 -1.02 22.20
N ALA A 54 1.48 -1.29 23.31
CA ALA A 54 0.37 -0.50 23.79
C ALA A 54 0.76 0.96 24.03
N ALA A 55 1.92 1.19 24.67
CA ALA A 55 2.41 2.55 24.94
C ALA A 55 2.73 3.32 23.65
N VAL A 56 3.42 2.69 22.69
CA VAL A 56 3.75 3.32 21.40
C VAL A 56 2.47 3.64 20.61
N ALA A 57 1.54 2.70 20.57
CA ALA A 57 0.25 2.87 19.89
C ALA A 57 -0.58 3.98 20.55
N ALA A 58 -0.67 3.99 21.89
CA ALA A 58 -1.39 5.01 22.65
C ALA A 58 -0.82 6.42 22.45
N ILE A 59 0.52 6.56 22.46
CA ILE A 59 1.18 7.85 22.20
C ILE A 59 0.91 8.31 20.76
N SER A 60 0.93 7.40 19.79
CA SER A 60 0.71 7.72 18.38
C SER A 60 -0.74 8.10 18.08
N ALA A 61 -1.70 7.43 18.72
CA ALA A 61 -3.13 7.72 18.60
C ALA A 61 -3.61 8.84 19.52
N ALA A 62 -2.78 9.27 20.48
CA ALA A 62 -3.17 10.11 21.62
C ALA A 62 -4.37 9.54 22.42
N ASP A 63 -4.52 8.22 22.41
CA ASP A 63 -5.66 7.50 22.98
C ASP A 63 -5.21 6.16 23.63
N PRO A 64 -5.31 6.02 24.96
CA PRO A 64 -4.97 4.78 25.66
C PRO A 64 -5.80 3.56 25.25
N GLU A 65 -7.09 3.74 24.93
CA GLU A 65 -8.00 2.65 24.57
C GLU A 65 -7.64 2.04 23.20
N VAL A 66 -7.28 2.91 22.25
CA VAL A 66 -6.73 2.49 20.93
C VAL A 66 -5.44 1.73 21.11
N GLY A 67 -4.54 2.20 21.99
CA GLY A 67 -3.26 1.54 22.24
C GLY A 67 -3.42 0.12 22.77
N GLU A 68 -4.31 -0.06 23.74
CA GLU A 68 -4.62 -1.37 24.33
C GLU A 68 -5.26 -2.32 23.30
N THR A 69 -6.17 -1.80 22.49
CA THR A 69 -6.84 -2.57 21.42
C THR A 69 -5.82 -3.04 20.37
N ILE A 70 -4.91 -2.18 19.93
CA ILE A 70 -3.85 -2.54 18.97
C ILE A 70 -2.94 -3.63 19.55
N ALA A 71 -2.52 -3.49 20.82
CA ALA A 71 -1.67 -4.48 21.46
C ALA A 71 -2.35 -5.86 21.55
N GLU A 72 -3.63 -5.91 21.89
CA GLU A 72 -4.40 -7.15 21.91
C GLU A 72 -4.52 -7.80 20.52
N VAL A 73 -4.78 -7.01 19.48
CA VAL A 73 -4.84 -7.51 18.11
C VAL A 73 -3.48 -8.08 17.68
N MET A 74 -2.39 -7.35 17.95
CA MET A 74 -1.03 -7.79 17.60
C MET A 74 -0.61 -9.08 18.32
N ASP A 75 -1.01 -9.29 19.57
CA ASP A 75 -0.73 -10.53 20.30
C ASP A 75 -1.38 -11.75 19.65
N LYS A 76 -2.59 -11.58 19.11
CA LYS A 76 -3.36 -12.69 18.50
C LYS A 76 -2.97 -12.94 17.04
N VAL A 77 -2.68 -11.89 16.29
CA VAL A 77 -2.35 -11.94 14.85
C VAL A 77 -0.85 -12.20 14.62
N GLY A 78 0.00 -11.88 15.61
CA GLY A 78 1.45 -11.98 15.50
C GLY A 78 2.07 -10.75 14.85
N LYS A 79 3.40 -10.63 14.93
CA LYS A 79 4.15 -9.45 14.45
C LYS A 79 4.04 -9.20 12.93
N ASP A 80 3.83 -10.26 12.16
CA ASP A 80 3.81 -10.22 10.69
C ASP A 80 2.41 -10.22 10.09
N GLY A 81 1.37 -10.25 10.93
CA GLY A 81 0.00 -10.29 10.40
C GLY A 81 -0.54 -8.90 10.05
N VAL A 82 -1.52 -8.90 9.18
CA VAL A 82 -2.06 -7.69 8.56
C VAL A 82 -3.24 -7.18 9.39
N ILE A 83 -3.19 -5.90 9.73
CA ILE A 83 -4.26 -5.20 10.43
C ILE A 83 -4.86 -4.18 9.47
N THR A 84 -6.15 -4.32 9.17
CA THR A 84 -6.92 -3.35 8.39
C THR A 84 -7.80 -2.53 9.31
N VAL A 85 -8.04 -1.27 8.93
CA VAL A 85 -8.94 -0.36 9.65
C VAL A 85 -10.06 0.04 8.70
N GLU A 86 -11.30 -0.20 9.14
CA GLU A 86 -12.52 0.14 8.43
C GLU A 86 -13.41 1.04 9.28
N GLU A 87 -14.19 1.91 8.63
CA GLU A 87 -15.14 2.78 9.31
C GLU A 87 -16.43 2.01 9.58
N GLY A 88 -16.75 1.79 10.86
CA GLY A 88 -17.95 1.09 11.31
C GLY A 88 -19.14 2.02 11.55
N GLN A 89 -20.35 1.46 11.57
CA GLN A 89 -21.58 2.19 11.92
C GLN A 89 -21.88 2.20 13.43
N SER A 90 -21.12 1.47 14.23
CA SER A 90 -21.32 1.35 15.67
C SER A 90 -20.62 2.47 16.44
N LEU A 91 -21.06 2.67 17.69
CA LEU A 91 -20.40 3.57 18.64
C LEU A 91 -19.28 2.80 19.34
N GLY A 92 -18.03 3.03 18.92
CA GLY A 92 -16.85 2.49 19.58
C GLY A 92 -15.90 1.76 18.62
N LEU A 93 -14.89 1.13 19.20
CA LEU A 93 -13.93 0.30 18.48
C LEU A 93 -14.39 -1.16 18.49
N GLU A 94 -14.52 -1.74 17.31
CA GLU A 94 -14.78 -3.16 17.14
C GLU A 94 -13.57 -3.86 16.54
N LYS A 95 -13.42 -5.14 16.86
CA LYS A 95 -12.36 -6.00 16.34
C LYS A 95 -12.99 -7.25 15.75
N GLU A 96 -12.68 -7.50 14.48
CA GLU A 96 -13.09 -8.70 13.77
C GLU A 96 -11.85 -9.45 13.29
N TYR A 97 -11.86 -10.77 13.38
CA TYR A 97 -10.79 -11.62 12.89
C TYR A 97 -11.31 -12.37 11.67
N THR A 98 -10.71 -12.10 10.52
CA THR A 98 -11.04 -12.76 9.26
C THR A 98 -9.85 -13.57 8.76
N GLU A 99 -10.14 -14.71 8.14
CA GLU A 99 -9.12 -15.45 7.41
C GLU A 99 -8.91 -14.79 6.04
N GLY A 100 -7.66 -14.45 5.72
CA GLY A 100 -7.31 -13.75 4.50
C GLY A 100 -5.84 -13.87 4.17
N MET A 101 -5.43 -13.25 3.06
CA MET A 101 -4.03 -13.19 2.64
C MET A 101 -3.71 -11.83 2.03
N GLN A 102 -2.49 -11.37 2.26
CA GLN A 102 -1.88 -10.23 1.58
C GLN A 102 -0.66 -10.70 0.80
N PHE A 103 -0.41 -10.09 -0.33
CA PHE A 103 0.78 -10.30 -1.14
C PHE A 103 1.27 -8.96 -1.70
N ASP A 104 2.57 -8.84 -1.95
CA ASP A 104 3.20 -7.58 -2.36
C ASP A 104 3.04 -7.33 -3.87
N ARG A 105 1.80 -7.18 -4.33
CA ARG A 105 1.46 -6.73 -5.69
C ARG A 105 0.33 -5.71 -5.63
N GLY A 106 0.47 -4.65 -6.43
CA GLY A 106 -0.52 -3.59 -6.55
C GLY A 106 -1.32 -3.70 -7.85
N TYR A 107 -2.36 -2.89 -7.98
CA TYR A 107 -3.13 -2.80 -9.22
C TYR A 107 -2.25 -2.35 -10.40
N ILE A 108 -2.46 -2.95 -11.56
CA ILE A 108 -1.68 -2.66 -12.78
C ILE A 108 -2.00 -1.25 -13.33
N SER A 109 -3.17 -0.71 -13.00
CA SER A 109 -3.60 0.62 -13.44
C SER A 109 -4.33 1.40 -12.36
N ALA A 110 -3.98 2.68 -12.21
CA ALA A 110 -4.67 3.61 -11.30
C ALA A 110 -6.16 3.83 -11.66
N TYR A 111 -6.56 3.51 -12.90
CA TYR A 111 -7.96 3.56 -13.31
C TYR A 111 -8.83 2.48 -12.65
N PHE A 112 -8.23 1.51 -11.94
CA PHE A 112 -8.97 0.52 -11.17
C PHE A 112 -9.38 0.98 -9.76
N VAL A 113 -8.84 2.11 -9.30
CA VAL A 113 -9.16 2.73 -8.00
C VAL A 113 -10.67 2.97 -7.90
N THR A 114 -11.26 2.57 -6.77
CA THR A 114 -12.67 2.80 -6.44
C THR A 114 -12.85 3.84 -5.36
N ASN A 115 -11.86 3.99 -4.47
CA ASN A 115 -11.78 5.07 -3.49
C ASN A 115 -10.65 6.05 -3.88
N PRO A 116 -10.98 7.18 -4.54
CA PRO A 116 -9.98 8.13 -5.02
C PRO A 116 -9.29 8.92 -3.88
N ASP A 117 -9.93 9.05 -2.72
CA ASP A 117 -9.34 9.77 -1.58
C ASP A 117 -8.21 8.96 -0.94
N ARG A 118 -8.40 7.64 -0.83
CA ARG A 118 -7.41 6.70 -0.30
C ARG A 118 -6.50 6.11 -1.38
N MET A 119 -6.81 6.32 -2.66
CA MET A 119 -6.16 5.67 -3.80
C MET A 119 -6.19 4.13 -3.72
N GLU A 120 -7.32 3.59 -3.27
CA GLU A 120 -7.54 2.15 -3.04
C GLU A 120 -8.57 1.56 -4.02
N ALA A 121 -8.40 0.29 -4.36
CA ALA A 121 -9.37 -0.50 -5.09
C ALA A 121 -10.00 -1.53 -4.15
N VAL A 122 -11.26 -1.29 -3.76
CA VAL A 122 -12.01 -2.08 -2.78
C VAL A 122 -13.23 -2.70 -3.49
N PRO A 123 -13.07 -3.79 -4.25
CA PRO A 123 -14.19 -4.49 -4.87
C PRO A 123 -14.94 -5.32 -3.82
N GLU A 124 -16.25 -5.12 -3.71
CA GLU A 124 -17.10 -5.92 -2.81
C GLU A 124 -17.47 -7.27 -3.44
N ASN A 125 -17.28 -8.36 -2.69
CA ASN A 125 -17.60 -9.73 -3.07
C ASN A 125 -17.20 -10.07 -4.53
N PRO A 126 -15.93 -9.86 -4.96
CA PRO A 126 -15.53 -10.07 -6.35
C PRO A 126 -15.53 -11.56 -6.71
N ALA A 127 -15.78 -11.87 -7.98
CA ALA A 127 -15.36 -13.14 -8.54
C ALA A 127 -13.85 -13.07 -8.83
N ILE A 128 -13.08 -14.08 -8.42
CA ILE A 128 -11.62 -14.09 -8.57
C ILE A 128 -11.25 -15.05 -9.70
N LEU A 129 -10.47 -14.55 -10.67
CA LEU A 129 -9.83 -15.35 -11.70
C LEU A 129 -8.33 -15.37 -11.45
N ILE A 130 -7.77 -16.58 -11.39
CA ILE A 130 -6.33 -16.79 -11.15
C ILE A 130 -5.74 -17.52 -12.34
N THR A 131 -4.63 -17.02 -12.86
CA THR A 131 -3.86 -17.66 -13.93
C THR A 131 -2.36 -17.41 -13.75
N ASP A 132 -1.53 -18.36 -14.16
CA ASP A 132 -0.07 -18.23 -14.17
C ASP A 132 0.46 -17.63 -15.48
N LYS A 133 -0.44 -17.34 -16.43
CA LYS A 133 -0.10 -16.79 -17.74
C LYS A 133 -0.33 -15.29 -17.81
N LYS A 134 0.49 -14.64 -18.61
CA LYS A 134 0.24 -13.29 -19.11
C LYS A 134 -1.01 -13.21 -19.99
N ILE A 135 -1.83 -12.18 -19.78
CA ILE A 135 -3.04 -11.89 -20.56
C ILE A 135 -2.80 -10.64 -21.41
N SER A 136 -2.65 -10.82 -22.72
CA SER A 136 -2.42 -9.69 -23.66
C SER A 136 -3.59 -9.46 -24.63
N SER A 137 -4.44 -10.49 -24.84
CA SER A 137 -5.52 -10.49 -25.82
C SER A 137 -6.90 -10.35 -25.17
N THR A 138 -7.76 -9.50 -25.75
CA THR A 138 -9.16 -9.35 -25.35
C THR A 138 -9.95 -10.67 -25.45
N GLN A 139 -9.57 -11.55 -26.39
CA GLN A 139 -10.26 -12.84 -26.61
C GLN A 139 -10.11 -13.78 -25.42
N GLU A 140 -8.99 -13.72 -24.71
CA GLU A 140 -8.74 -14.56 -23.53
C GLU A 140 -9.57 -14.11 -22.32
N LEU A 141 -9.93 -12.83 -22.26
CA LEU A 141 -10.74 -12.24 -21.18
C LEU A 141 -12.24 -12.47 -21.35
N LEU A 142 -12.71 -12.54 -22.60
CA LEU A 142 -14.14 -12.59 -22.96
C LEU A 142 -14.95 -13.61 -22.14
N PRO A 143 -14.53 -14.89 -22.03
CA PRO A 143 -15.29 -15.89 -21.28
C PRO A 143 -15.42 -15.54 -19.78
N ALA A 144 -14.40 -14.91 -19.20
CA ALA A 144 -14.40 -14.51 -17.80
C ALA A 144 -15.29 -13.28 -17.58
N LEU A 145 -15.22 -12.29 -18.48
CA LEU A 145 -16.05 -11.09 -18.43
C LEU A 145 -17.54 -11.42 -18.59
N GLU A 146 -17.89 -12.31 -19.52
CA GLU A 146 -19.28 -12.74 -19.71
C GLU A 146 -19.87 -13.38 -18.44
N LYS A 147 -19.11 -14.26 -17.80
CA LYS A 147 -19.52 -14.85 -16.51
C LYS A 147 -19.64 -13.82 -15.40
N ALA A 148 -18.72 -12.86 -15.31
CA ALA A 148 -18.78 -11.81 -14.29
C ALA A 148 -20.02 -10.92 -14.46
N VAL A 149 -20.34 -10.54 -15.69
CA VAL A 149 -21.55 -9.76 -16.00
C VAL A 149 -22.81 -10.56 -15.67
N GLN A 150 -22.87 -11.86 -15.99
CA GLN A 150 -23.99 -12.73 -15.62
C GLN A 150 -24.20 -12.83 -14.11
N LEU A 151 -23.10 -12.86 -13.33
CA LEU A 151 -23.15 -12.90 -11.88
C LEU A 151 -23.46 -11.53 -11.24
N GLY A 152 -23.35 -10.44 -12.01
CA GLY A 152 -23.51 -9.07 -11.49
C GLY A 152 -22.46 -8.70 -10.43
N ARG A 153 -21.30 -9.36 -10.44
CA ARG A 153 -20.23 -9.20 -9.43
C ARG A 153 -18.98 -8.57 -10.08
N PRO A 154 -18.19 -7.77 -9.32
CA PRO A 154 -16.90 -7.30 -9.80
C PRO A 154 -15.96 -8.47 -10.13
N LEU A 155 -15.07 -8.29 -11.09
CA LEU A 155 -14.07 -9.30 -11.47
C LEU A 155 -12.68 -8.88 -10.98
N PHE A 156 -12.01 -9.77 -10.24
CA PHE A 156 -10.64 -9.58 -9.80
C PHE A 156 -9.71 -10.58 -10.50
N PHE A 157 -8.81 -10.07 -11.33
CA PHE A 157 -7.76 -10.84 -11.99
C PHE A 157 -6.49 -10.87 -11.14
N VAL A 158 -5.99 -12.07 -10.92
CA VAL A 158 -4.65 -12.35 -10.40
C VAL A 158 -3.91 -13.10 -11.49
N ALA A 159 -3.00 -12.42 -12.18
CA ALA A 159 -2.26 -12.99 -13.32
C ALA A 159 -0.75 -12.72 -13.19
N GLU A 160 0.07 -13.31 -14.06
CA GLU A 160 1.49 -12.92 -14.16
C GLU A 160 1.63 -11.45 -14.58
N ASP A 161 0.83 -11.05 -15.58
CA ASP A 161 0.74 -9.69 -16.11
C ASP A 161 -0.55 -9.54 -16.96
N VAL A 162 -1.10 -8.33 -17.01
CA VAL A 162 -2.23 -7.98 -17.88
C VAL A 162 -1.86 -6.72 -18.64
N ASP A 163 -1.65 -6.85 -19.95
CA ASP A 163 -1.10 -5.76 -20.77
C ASP A 163 -1.78 -5.61 -22.13
N GLY A 164 -1.21 -4.76 -22.99
CA GLY A 164 -1.62 -4.62 -24.37
C GLY A 164 -3.10 -4.28 -24.56
N GLU A 165 -3.75 -5.01 -25.46
CA GLU A 165 -5.15 -4.79 -25.83
C GLU A 165 -6.10 -5.19 -24.69
N ALA A 166 -5.75 -6.24 -23.94
CA ALA A 166 -6.51 -6.70 -22.78
C ALA A 166 -6.64 -5.59 -21.73
N LEU A 167 -5.52 -4.97 -21.31
CA LEU A 167 -5.53 -3.89 -20.34
C LEU A 167 -6.33 -2.67 -20.82
N ALA A 168 -6.12 -2.25 -22.07
CA ALA A 168 -6.83 -1.12 -22.66
C ALA A 168 -8.35 -1.35 -22.65
N THR A 169 -8.78 -2.57 -22.98
CA THR A 169 -10.20 -2.95 -22.95
C THR A 169 -10.76 -2.94 -21.54
N LEU A 170 -10.05 -3.49 -20.54
CA LEU A 170 -10.50 -3.49 -19.15
C LEU A 170 -10.67 -2.07 -18.61
N VAL A 171 -9.68 -1.20 -18.83
CA VAL A 171 -9.73 0.21 -18.40
C VAL A 171 -10.87 0.95 -19.08
N ALA A 172 -11.02 0.80 -20.40
CA ALA A 172 -12.09 1.48 -21.14
C ALA A 172 -13.49 1.04 -20.67
N ASN A 173 -13.69 -0.24 -20.34
CA ASN A 173 -14.97 -0.74 -19.83
C ASN A 173 -15.24 -0.31 -18.38
N LYS A 174 -14.20 -0.25 -17.54
CA LYS A 174 -14.30 0.30 -16.18
C LYS A 174 -14.72 1.77 -16.21
N LEU A 175 -14.05 2.59 -17.02
CA LEU A 175 -14.36 4.03 -17.13
C LEU A 175 -15.76 4.31 -17.67
N LYS A 176 -16.30 3.41 -18.51
CA LYS A 176 -17.68 3.48 -18.99
C LYS A 176 -18.72 3.00 -17.96
N GLY A 177 -18.29 2.42 -16.85
CA GLY A 177 -19.16 1.84 -15.83
C GLY A 177 -19.82 0.51 -16.25
N THR A 178 -19.42 -0.06 -17.40
CA THR A 178 -20.02 -1.30 -17.92
C THR A 178 -19.60 -2.51 -17.09
N ILE A 179 -18.36 -2.52 -16.59
CA ILE A 179 -17.78 -3.65 -15.84
C ILE A 179 -16.97 -3.10 -14.67
N SER A 180 -17.19 -3.65 -13.48
CA SER A 180 -16.29 -3.43 -12.35
C SER A 180 -15.18 -4.47 -12.37
N VAL A 181 -13.93 -4.02 -12.56
CA VAL A 181 -12.76 -4.91 -12.68
C VAL A 181 -11.56 -4.37 -11.89
N LEU A 182 -10.75 -5.30 -11.37
CA LEU A 182 -9.44 -5.07 -10.78
C LEU A 182 -8.47 -6.10 -11.38
N ALA A 183 -7.25 -5.69 -11.71
CA ALA A 183 -6.20 -6.59 -12.17
C ALA A 183 -4.90 -6.29 -11.43
N VAL A 184 -4.27 -7.35 -10.93
CA VAL A 184 -3.02 -7.37 -10.16
C VAL A 184 -2.08 -8.42 -10.76
#